data_AF-A0A378QJ33-F1
#
_entry.id   AF-A0A378QJ33-F1
#
_cell.length_a   1.000
_cell.length_b   1.000
_cell.length_c   1.000
_cell.angle_alpha   90.00
_cell.angle_beta   90.00
_cell.angle_gamma   90.00
#
_symmetry.space_group_name_H-M   'P 1'
#
loop_
_entity.id
_entity.type
_entity.pdbx_description
1 polymer ?
#
loop_
_entity_poly.entity_id
_entity_poly.type
_entity_poly.pdbx_seq_one_letter_code
_entity_poly.pdbx_strand_id
1 'polypeptide(L)'
;MQELEPDAQQEIDESIEYWEFKNIKIETGAKPTQAFIKTYGDFFPRPLWYLWEQIGFACFDDGGFWLVNPDDYADLLDEILKPTPFYAHDDWYVLGRTAFGTLKVMGRQTKSSLTIYIDDMQIFPRILDNRQLTQRQHAIGLTVAAGVVEYKGEKSYDLTDIHDTPLFNRCLASYGKLKEDEMYAFVPAIALGGKQLLQNVQKVNIFEHINFITQLEPFEIMMDINRVVDNLGITPESAAAFVASQNSPPTTPPKYDETCIIQEGQPATVSGYYQDRMTKKVIYLNIGDVSPIYPTPSHLSKSQAYVWYKLTEHGISLIPEEILANAKK
;
A
#
# COMPACT_ATOMS: atom_id res chain seq x y z
N MET A 1 -8.42 -16.44 29.13
CA MET A 1 -8.15 -15.02 28.79
C MET A 1 -6.90 -14.56 29.51
N GLN A 2 -5.96 -14.02 28.74
CA GLN A 2 -4.71 -13.42 29.23
C GLN A 2 -4.99 -12.12 29.99
N GLU A 3 -4.11 -11.73 30.92
CA GLU A 3 -4.19 -10.42 31.58
C GLU A 3 -3.96 -9.28 30.57
N LEU A 4 -4.61 -8.13 30.80
CA LEU A 4 -4.40 -6.93 29.99
C LEU A 4 -3.24 -6.17 30.60
N GLU A 5 -2.15 -6.04 29.84
CA GLU A 5 -1.00 -5.24 30.28
C GLU A 5 -1.41 -3.75 30.37
N PRO A 6 -0.95 -3.00 31.38
CA PRO A 6 -1.34 -1.60 31.58
C PRO A 6 -1.03 -0.68 30.39
N ASP A 7 0.07 -0.92 29.68
CA ASP A 7 0.48 -0.16 28.50
C ASP A 7 -0.48 -0.40 27.32
N ALA A 8 -0.89 -1.64 27.10
CA ALA A 8 -1.86 -2.00 26.07
C ALA A 8 -3.27 -1.45 26.38
N GLN A 9 -3.64 -1.36 27.66
CA GLN A 9 -4.88 -0.68 28.06
C GLN A 9 -4.80 0.81 27.73
N GLN A 10 -3.71 1.46 28.13
CA GLN A 10 -3.47 2.88 27.87
C GLN A 10 -3.52 3.20 26.37
N GLU A 11 -2.91 2.38 25.51
CA GLU A 11 -2.92 2.59 24.05
C GLU A 11 -4.35 2.60 23.46
N ILE A 12 -5.23 1.72 23.96
CA ILE A 12 -6.62 1.65 23.52
C ILE A 12 -7.42 2.85 24.04
N ASP A 13 -7.24 3.20 25.31
CA ASP A 13 -7.91 4.35 25.92
C ASP A 13 -7.49 5.65 25.20
N GLU A 14 -6.19 5.84 24.91
CA GLU A 14 -5.67 6.97 24.13
C GLU A 14 -6.23 7.02 22.70
N SER A 15 -6.45 5.87 22.07
CA SER A 15 -7.07 5.79 20.73
C SER A 15 -8.52 6.27 20.75
N ILE A 16 -9.28 5.86 21.77
CA ILE A 16 -10.67 6.31 21.96
C ILE A 16 -10.72 7.81 22.23
N GLU A 17 -9.88 8.32 23.13
CA GLU A 17 -9.76 9.75 23.42
C GLU A 17 -9.35 10.54 22.16
N TYR A 18 -8.44 10.01 21.34
CA TYR A 18 -8.06 10.62 20.08
C TYR A 18 -9.25 10.76 19.12
N TRP A 19 -10.06 9.71 18.94
CA TRP A 19 -11.22 9.76 18.06
C TRP A 19 -12.26 10.77 18.54
N GLU A 20 -12.52 10.81 19.84
CA GLU A 20 -13.41 11.80 20.46
C GLU A 20 -12.87 13.22 20.28
N PHE A 21 -11.57 13.44 20.52
CA PHE A 21 -10.91 14.72 20.31
C PHE A 21 -10.96 15.18 18.85
N LYS A 22 -10.88 14.24 17.90
CA LYS A 22 -11.04 14.50 16.46
C LYS A 22 -12.50 14.63 16.02
N ASN A 23 -13.45 14.54 16.95
CA ASN A 23 -14.88 14.56 16.67
C ASN A 23 -15.31 13.48 15.67
N ILE A 24 -14.61 12.34 15.68
CA ILE A 24 -14.97 11.14 14.93
C ILE A 24 -16.06 10.44 15.74
N LYS A 25 -17.28 10.41 15.20
CA LYS A 25 -18.41 9.77 15.87
C LYS A 25 -18.19 8.27 15.99
N ILE A 26 -18.44 7.71 17.17
CA ILE A 26 -18.43 6.27 17.42
C ILE A 26 -19.85 5.83 17.74
N GLU A 27 -20.41 4.94 16.92
CA GLU A 27 -21.64 4.22 17.19
C GLU A 27 -21.28 2.81 17.66
N THR A 28 -21.63 2.51 18.92
CA THR A 28 -21.28 1.22 19.53
C THR A 28 -22.05 0.08 18.88
N GLY A 29 -21.36 -1.04 18.68
CA GLY A 29 -21.92 -2.23 18.06
C GLY A 29 -22.27 -3.34 19.03
N ALA A 30 -22.70 -4.46 18.48
CA ALA A 30 -22.88 -5.69 19.25
C ALA A 30 -21.56 -6.08 19.95
N LYS A 31 -21.67 -6.55 21.18
CA LYS A 31 -20.53 -7.10 21.93
C LYS A 31 -20.30 -8.54 21.50
N PRO A 32 -19.05 -9.05 21.60
CA PRO A 32 -18.78 -10.46 21.39
C PRO A 32 -19.68 -11.36 22.23
N THR A 33 -20.32 -12.34 21.59
CA THR A 33 -21.23 -13.26 22.28
C THR A 33 -20.46 -14.26 23.16
N GLN A 34 -21.15 -14.92 24.09
CA GLN A 34 -20.53 -15.97 24.89
C GLN A 34 -20.00 -17.14 24.04
N ALA A 35 -20.68 -17.43 22.92
CA ALA A 35 -20.22 -18.43 21.96
C ALA A 35 -18.92 -17.98 21.29
N PHE A 36 -18.87 -16.74 20.81
CA PHE A 36 -17.67 -16.13 20.22
C PHE A 36 -16.49 -16.13 21.20
N ILE A 37 -16.70 -15.72 22.45
CA ILE A 37 -15.67 -15.75 23.51
C ILE A 37 -15.20 -17.19 23.77
N LYS A 38 -16.10 -18.17 23.76
CA LYS A 38 -15.72 -19.57 23.95
C LYS A 38 -14.85 -20.08 22.79
N THR A 39 -15.13 -19.67 21.57
CA THR A 39 -14.36 -20.05 20.38
C THR A 39 -12.99 -19.36 20.34
N TYR A 40 -12.93 -18.07 20.70
CA TYR A 40 -11.76 -17.22 20.44
C TYR A 40 -11.06 -16.66 21.68
N GLY A 41 -11.50 -16.98 22.90
CA GLY A 41 -11.09 -16.28 24.13
C GLY A 41 -9.58 -16.31 24.42
N ASP A 42 -8.87 -17.34 23.96
CA ASP A 42 -7.40 -17.40 24.05
C ASP A 42 -6.71 -17.10 22.71
N PHE A 43 -7.49 -16.81 21.67
CA PHE A 43 -7.03 -16.51 20.32
C PHE A 43 -6.71 -15.03 20.12
N PHE A 44 -7.70 -14.14 20.26
CA PHE A 44 -7.46 -12.73 20.03
C PHE A 44 -6.64 -12.13 21.18
N PRO A 45 -5.69 -11.22 20.90
CA PRO A 45 -4.90 -10.62 21.96
C PRO A 45 -5.78 -9.75 22.85
N ARG A 46 -5.41 -9.68 24.13
CA ARG A 46 -6.22 -9.00 25.15
C ARG A 46 -6.60 -7.53 24.84
N PRO A 47 -5.75 -6.67 24.26
CA PRO A 47 -6.18 -5.31 23.87
C PRO A 47 -7.32 -5.26 22.85
N LEU A 48 -7.41 -6.21 21.91
CA LEU A 48 -8.55 -6.27 20.98
C LEU A 48 -9.86 -6.61 21.70
N TRP A 49 -9.79 -7.56 22.65
CA TRP A 49 -10.94 -7.86 23.51
C TRP A 49 -11.36 -6.66 24.33
N TYR A 50 -10.41 -5.94 24.92
CA TYR A 50 -10.70 -4.74 25.68
C TYR A 50 -11.38 -3.69 24.82
N LEU A 51 -10.92 -3.47 23.58
CA LEU A 51 -11.59 -2.57 22.65
C LEU A 51 -13.04 -3.00 22.35
N TRP A 52 -13.27 -4.28 22.05
CA TRP A 52 -14.64 -4.79 21.85
C TRP A 52 -15.50 -4.71 23.12
N GLU A 53 -14.92 -4.87 24.31
CA GLU A 53 -15.60 -4.64 25.59
C GLU A 53 -16.03 -3.17 25.74
N GLN A 54 -15.23 -2.21 25.27
CA GLN A 54 -15.58 -0.78 25.31
C GLN A 54 -16.64 -0.40 24.28
N ILE A 55 -16.42 -0.72 22.99
CA ILE A 55 -17.25 -0.17 21.90
C ILE A 55 -17.96 -1.23 21.02
N GLY A 56 -17.61 -2.51 21.15
CA GLY A 56 -18.20 -3.61 20.36
C GLY A 56 -17.71 -3.61 18.92
N PHE A 57 -18.46 -4.28 18.04
CA PHE A 57 -18.27 -4.20 16.58
C PHE A 57 -18.77 -2.86 16.04
N ALA A 58 -18.04 -1.79 16.37
CA ALA A 58 -18.48 -0.40 16.26
C ALA A 58 -18.40 0.17 14.84
N CYS A 59 -19.23 1.19 14.59
CA CYS A 59 -19.22 2.01 13.38
C CYS A 59 -18.63 3.39 13.69
N PHE A 60 -17.73 3.87 12.83
CA PHE A 60 -17.05 5.15 12.96
C PHE A 60 -17.50 6.11 11.86
N ASP A 61 -17.58 7.38 12.21
CA ASP A 61 -17.81 8.50 11.30
C ASP A 61 -19.04 8.34 10.39
N ASP A 62 -20.15 7.85 10.95
CA ASP A 62 -21.38 7.56 10.21
C ASP A 62 -21.19 6.61 9.01
N GLY A 63 -20.29 5.65 9.17
CA GLY A 63 -20.02 4.60 8.20
C GLY A 63 -18.78 4.87 7.34
N GLY A 64 -17.80 5.59 7.87
CA GLY A 64 -16.47 5.70 7.27
C GLY A 64 -15.67 4.41 7.46
N PHE A 65 -15.76 3.82 8.65
CA PHE A 65 -15.05 2.60 9.03
C PHE A 65 -15.88 1.77 10.01
N TRP A 66 -15.71 0.45 9.99
CA TRP A 66 -16.32 -0.48 10.93
C TRP A 66 -15.27 -1.38 11.56
N LEU A 67 -15.39 -1.59 12.87
CA LEU A 67 -14.91 -2.79 13.52
C LEU A 67 -15.96 -3.86 13.35
N VAL A 68 -15.57 -5.00 12.77
CA VAL A 68 -16.53 -6.03 12.36
C VAL A 68 -16.45 -7.25 13.26
N ASN A 69 -17.53 -8.02 13.28
CA ASN A 69 -17.48 -9.40 13.75
C ASN A 69 -16.72 -10.25 12.72
N PRO A 70 -15.57 -10.86 13.08
CA PRO A 70 -14.79 -11.65 12.13
C PRO A 70 -15.56 -12.85 11.53
N ASP A 71 -16.51 -13.42 12.28
CA ASP A 71 -17.31 -14.56 11.81
C ASP A 71 -18.18 -14.18 10.59
N ASP A 72 -18.65 -12.94 10.50
CA ASP A 72 -19.52 -12.49 9.41
C ASP A 72 -18.77 -12.39 8.07
N TYR A 73 -17.43 -12.30 8.13
CA TYR A 73 -16.56 -12.15 6.96
C TYR A 73 -15.77 -13.42 6.63
N ALA A 74 -15.93 -14.50 7.40
CA ALA A 74 -15.11 -15.71 7.27
C ALA A 74 -15.21 -16.33 5.87
N ASP A 75 -16.43 -16.58 5.39
CA ASP A 75 -16.66 -17.20 4.07
C ASP A 75 -16.14 -16.32 2.92
N LEU A 76 -16.38 -15.01 3.03
CA LEU A 76 -15.92 -14.03 2.04
C LEU A 76 -14.39 -13.98 1.97
N LEU A 77 -13.72 -13.93 3.12
CA LEU A 77 -12.27 -13.90 3.19
C LEU A 77 -11.65 -15.20 2.67
N ASP A 78 -12.27 -16.34 2.96
CA ASP A 78 -11.88 -17.64 2.43
C ASP A 78 -11.92 -17.65 0.90
N GLU A 79 -12.99 -17.10 0.29
CA GLU A 79 -13.11 -17.00 -1.17
C GLU A 79 -11.97 -16.17 -1.79
N ILE A 80 -11.65 -15.02 -1.20
CA ILE A 80 -10.58 -14.13 -1.67
C ILE A 80 -9.20 -14.80 -1.51
N LEU A 81 -8.94 -15.45 -0.37
CA LEU A 81 -7.61 -15.94 -0.04
C LEU A 81 -7.31 -17.32 -0.60
N LYS A 82 -8.29 -18.20 -0.81
CA LYS A 82 -8.11 -19.57 -1.33
C LYS A 82 -7.22 -19.71 -2.58
N PRO A 83 -7.29 -18.81 -3.60
CA PRO A 83 -6.37 -18.88 -4.74
C PRO A 83 -4.96 -18.32 -4.46
N THR A 84 -4.69 -17.81 -3.26
CA THR A 84 -3.44 -17.14 -2.87
C THR A 84 -2.59 -18.03 -1.95
N PRO A 85 -1.26 -17.82 -1.87
CA PRO A 85 -0.42 -18.50 -0.89
C PRO A 85 -0.77 -18.15 0.56
N PHE A 86 -1.53 -17.09 0.82
CA PHE A 86 -1.91 -16.68 2.16
C PHE A 86 -2.87 -17.67 2.82
N TYR A 87 -3.73 -18.35 2.04
CA TYR A 87 -4.69 -19.31 2.58
C TYR A 87 -4.06 -20.40 3.46
N ALA A 88 -2.87 -20.86 3.08
CA ALA A 88 -2.13 -21.89 3.82
C ALA A 88 -1.09 -21.31 4.80
N HIS A 89 -0.91 -19.98 4.82
CA HIS A 89 0.15 -19.33 5.60
C HIS A 89 -0.26 -19.05 7.04
N ASP A 90 -1.51 -18.63 7.27
CA ASP A 90 -2.06 -18.31 8.58
C ASP A 90 -3.58 -18.55 8.59
N ASP A 91 -4.20 -18.56 9.79
CA ASP A 91 -5.64 -18.40 9.87
C ASP A 91 -5.95 -16.89 9.89
N TRP A 92 -6.78 -16.39 8.98
CA TRP A 92 -6.98 -14.95 8.77
C TRP A 92 -8.35 -14.48 9.26
N TYR A 93 -8.39 -13.26 9.80
CA TYR A 93 -9.62 -12.67 10.36
C TYR A 93 -9.73 -11.21 9.95
N VAL A 94 -10.88 -10.83 9.37
CA VAL A 94 -11.19 -9.42 9.14
C VAL A 94 -11.51 -8.76 10.47
N LEU A 95 -10.78 -7.70 10.82
CA LEU A 95 -11.00 -6.92 12.04
C LEU A 95 -11.74 -5.61 11.77
N GLY A 96 -11.65 -5.10 10.54
CA GLY A 96 -12.40 -3.93 10.14
C GLY A 96 -12.47 -3.72 8.64
N ARG A 97 -13.34 -2.79 8.23
CA ARG A 97 -13.55 -2.44 6.83
C ARG A 97 -13.91 -0.98 6.64
N THR A 98 -13.60 -0.42 5.47
CA THR A 98 -13.94 0.97 5.11
C THR A 98 -15.32 1.08 4.48
N ALA A 99 -15.78 2.32 4.24
CA ALA A 99 -16.97 2.63 3.47
C ALA A 99 -16.94 2.09 2.02
N PHE A 100 -15.72 1.88 1.49
CA PHE A 100 -15.46 1.40 0.12
C PHE A 100 -15.04 -0.08 0.09
N GLY A 101 -15.26 -0.81 1.19
CA GLY A 101 -15.06 -2.25 1.26
C GLY A 101 -13.64 -2.71 1.55
N THR A 102 -12.65 -1.82 1.61
CA THR A 102 -11.26 -2.21 1.93
C THR A 102 -11.22 -2.98 3.26
N LEU A 103 -10.71 -4.21 3.25
CA LEU A 103 -10.67 -5.08 4.42
C LEU A 103 -9.33 -4.96 5.15
N LYS A 104 -9.38 -4.90 6.48
CA LYS A 104 -8.21 -4.93 7.38
C LYS A 104 -8.16 -6.30 8.05
N VAL A 105 -7.15 -7.09 7.67
CA VAL A 105 -7.08 -8.52 8.00
C VAL A 105 -5.87 -8.82 8.87
N MET A 106 -6.08 -9.62 9.91
CA MET A 106 -5.05 -10.06 10.85
C MET A 106 -4.80 -11.56 10.71
N GLY A 107 -3.53 -11.97 10.71
CA GLY A 107 -3.12 -13.36 10.86
C GLY A 107 -3.21 -13.83 12.32
N ARG A 108 -3.57 -15.09 12.51
CA ARG A 108 -3.81 -15.68 13.83
C ARG A 108 -2.53 -16.02 14.57
N GLN A 109 -1.64 -16.74 13.88
CA GLN A 109 -0.45 -17.35 14.45
C GLN A 109 0.77 -16.44 14.34
N THR A 110 0.72 -15.47 13.44
CA THR A 110 1.81 -14.55 13.15
C THR A 110 1.42 -13.10 13.51
N LYS A 111 2.30 -12.15 13.20
CA LYS A 111 1.94 -10.73 13.18
C LYS A 111 1.59 -10.23 11.79
N SER A 112 1.36 -11.15 10.87
CA SER A 112 1.08 -10.79 9.51
C SER A 112 -0.26 -10.10 9.43
N SER A 113 -0.37 -9.15 8.52
CA SER A 113 -1.62 -8.50 8.20
C SER A 113 -1.76 -8.34 6.69
N LEU A 114 -3.00 -8.28 6.23
CA LEU A 114 -3.33 -7.97 4.84
C LEU A 114 -4.23 -6.73 4.84
N THR A 115 -3.97 -5.82 3.90
CA THR A 115 -4.99 -4.84 3.48
C THR A 115 -5.49 -5.26 2.11
N ILE A 116 -6.79 -5.51 1.99
CA ILE A 116 -7.41 -5.96 0.75
C ILE A 116 -8.22 -4.79 0.18
N TYR A 117 -7.74 -4.22 -0.91
CA TYR A 117 -8.43 -3.17 -1.68
C TYR A 117 -9.41 -3.83 -2.63
N ILE A 118 -10.70 -3.59 -2.41
CA ILE A 118 -11.80 -4.19 -3.17
C ILE A 118 -11.97 -3.49 -4.52
N ASP A 119 -11.77 -2.18 -4.52
CA ASP A 119 -11.88 -1.29 -5.67
C ASP A 119 -10.87 -1.63 -6.77
N ASP A 120 -9.59 -1.81 -6.41
CA ASP A 120 -8.52 -2.18 -7.34
C ASP A 120 -8.24 -3.69 -7.41
N MET A 121 -8.95 -4.51 -6.62
CA MET A 121 -8.74 -5.96 -6.49
C MET A 121 -7.29 -6.34 -6.13
N GLN A 122 -6.73 -5.65 -5.14
CA GLN A 122 -5.34 -5.84 -4.70
C GLN A 122 -5.22 -6.29 -3.25
N ILE A 123 -4.28 -7.18 -2.97
CA ILE A 123 -3.91 -7.60 -1.62
C ILE A 123 -2.53 -7.03 -1.31
N PHE A 124 -2.44 -6.19 -0.28
CA PHE A 124 -1.18 -5.67 0.25
C PHE A 124 -0.79 -6.47 1.49
N PRO A 125 0.16 -7.41 1.35
CA PRO A 125 0.63 -8.19 2.48
C PRO A 125 1.70 -7.45 3.29
N ARG A 126 1.67 -7.71 4.59
CA ARG A 126 2.78 -7.48 5.51
C ARG A 126 3.03 -8.78 6.26
N ILE A 127 3.98 -9.60 5.80
CA ILE A 127 4.21 -10.94 6.33
C ILE A 127 5.32 -10.92 7.37
N LEU A 128 4.95 -11.22 8.61
CA LEU A 128 5.82 -11.17 9.76
C LEU A 128 5.65 -12.46 10.58
N ASP A 129 6.44 -13.48 10.24
CA ASP A 129 6.36 -14.84 10.79
C ASP A 129 6.70 -14.95 12.29
N ASN A 130 7.02 -13.84 12.96
CA ASN A 130 7.30 -13.79 14.39
C ASN A 130 6.02 -14.05 15.21
N ARG A 131 6.10 -14.94 16.21
CA ARG A 131 4.96 -15.43 17.00
C ARG A 131 4.91 -14.91 18.45
N GLN A 132 5.71 -13.90 18.81
CA GLN A 132 5.71 -13.38 20.18
C GLN A 132 4.44 -12.56 20.51
N LEU A 133 3.79 -12.86 21.64
CA LEU A 133 2.49 -12.32 22.05
C LEU A 133 2.47 -10.80 22.32
N THR A 134 3.38 -10.29 23.16
CA THR A 134 3.51 -8.83 23.40
C THR A 134 3.68 -8.06 22.09
N GLN A 135 4.41 -8.71 21.21
CA GLN A 135 4.80 -8.24 19.94
C GLN A 135 3.64 -8.33 18.90
N ARG A 136 2.64 -9.20 19.13
CA ARG A 136 1.36 -9.33 18.39
C ARG A 136 0.34 -8.29 18.85
N GLN A 137 0.40 -7.83 20.11
CA GLN A 137 -0.48 -6.77 20.63
C GLN A 137 -0.28 -5.46 19.85
N HIS A 138 0.96 -5.04 19.58
CA HIS A 138 1.25 -3.86 18.74
C HIS A 138 0.72 -3.96 17.30
N ALA A 139 0.55 -5.17 16.75
CA ALA A 139 0.00 -5.35 15.40
C ALA A 139 -1.51 -5.06 15.34
N ILE A 140 -2.23 -5.17 16.47
CA ILE A 140 -3.65 -4.78 16.56
C ILE A 140 -3.79 -3.27 16.50
N GLY A 141 -2.95 -2.52 17.24
CA GLY A 141 -2.92 -1.06 17.16
C GLY A 141 -2.75 -0.58 15.73
N LEU A 142 -1.85 -1.22 14.96
CA LEU A 142 -1.67 -0.94 13.54
C LEU A 142 -2.87 -1.33 12.64
N THR A 143 -3.69 -2.29 13.04
CA THR A 143 -4.81 -2.77 12.21
C THR A 143 -6.09 -1.98 12.46
N VAL A 144 -6.29 -1.53 13.71
CA VAL A 144 -7.50 -0.83 14.14
C VAL A 144 -7.28 0.68 14.32
N ALA A 145 -6.25 1.10 15.07
CA ALA A 145 -5.99 2.52 15.31
C ALA A 145 -5.56 3.25 14.03
N ALA A 146 -4.73 2.62 13.19
CA ALA A 146 -4.38 3.19 11.88
C ALA A 146 -5.56 3.22 10.89
N GLY A 147 -6.58 2.39 11.12
CA GLY A 147 -7.78 2.31 10.29
C GLY A 147 -8.69 3.54 10.41
N VAL A 148 -8.59 4.28 11.52
CA VAL A 148 -9.44 5.45 11.81
C VAL A 148 -8.56 6.63 12.19
N VAL A 149 -7.98 7.28 11.18
CA VAL A 149 -7.11 8.45 11.35
C VAL A 149 -7.59 9.57 10.42
N GLU A 150 -7.61 10.79 10.95
CA GLU A 150 -7.79 11.99 10.14
C GLU A 150 -6.61 12.95 10.32
N TYR A 151 -5.95 13.28 9.20
CA TYR A 151 -4.83 14.21 9.18
C TYR A 151 -5.03 15.24 8.07
N LYS A 152 -5.04 16.53 8.44
CA LYS A 152 -5.26 17.66 7.52
C LYS A 152 -6.53 17.52 6.64
N GLY A 153 -7.57 16.88 7.16
CA GLY A 153 -8.83 16.64 6.45
C GLY A 153 -8.83 15.39 5.55
N GLU A 154 -7.71 14.68 5.46
CA GLU A 154 -7.62 13.39 4.80
C GLU A 154 -7.93 12.27 5.80
N LYS A 155 -8.94 11.46 5.49
CA LYS A 155 -9.40 10.33 6.29
C LYS A 155 -8.77 9.04 5.75
N SER A 156 -8.16 8.23 6.61
CA SER A 156 -7.44 7.01 6.19
C SER A 156 -8.33 5.91 5.60
N TYR A 157 -9.64 6.02 5.75
CA TYR A 157 -10.68 5.14 5.23
C TYR A 157 -11.43 5.71 4.02
N ASP A 158 -11.00 6.86 3.50
CA ASP A 158 -11.58 7.48 2.32
C ASP A 158 -10.91 6.98 1.02
N LEU A 159 -11.64 7.09 -0.07
CA LEU A 159 -11.18 6.89 -1.43
C LEU A 159 -11.22 8.24 -2.16
N THR A 160 -10.30 8.49 -3.08
CA THR A 160 -10.40 9.64 -3.98
C THR A 160 -11.12 9.29 -5.28
N ASP A 161 -11.67 10.31 -5.95
CA ASP A 161 -12.10 10.17 -7.34
C ASP A 161 -10.93 10.40 -8.31
N ILE A 162 -11.20 10.32 -9.62
CA ILE A 162 -10.21 10.59 -10.68
C ILE A 162 -9.59 12.00 -10.65
N HIS A 163 -10.07 12.90 -9.80
CA HIS A 163 -9.56 14.25 -9.60
C HIS A 163 -8.88 14.40 -8.23
N ASP A 164 -8.49 13.28 -7.61
CA ASP A 164 -7.86 13.22 -6.28
C ASP A 164 -8.71 13.88 -5.19
N THR A 165 -10.04 13.94 -5.38
CA THR A 165 -10.95 14.54 -4.41
C THR A 165 -11.55 13.45 -3.50
N PRO A 166 -11.46 13.59 -2.16
CA PRO A 166 -12.03 12.61 -1.23
C PRO A 166 -13.53 12.36 -1.46
N LEU A 167 -13.98 11.11 -1.39
CA LEU A 167 -15.34 10.70 -1.77
C LEU A 167 -16.27 10.53 -0.58
N PHE A 168 -15.78 10.11 0.58
CA PHE A 168 -16.61 9.60 1.68
C PHE A 168 -17.69 10.60 2.09
N ASN A 169 -17.30 11.84 2.43
CA ASN A 169 -18.26 12.87 2.82
C ASN A 169 -19.24 13.21 1.69
N ARG A 170 -18.81 13.16 0.42
CA ARG A 170 -19.67 13.40 -0.75
C ARG A 170 -20.64 12.25 -0.99
N CYS A 171 -20.21 11.02 -0.79
CA CYS A 171 -21.04 9.82 -0.85
C CYS A 171 -22.09 9.84 0.27
N LEU A 172 -21.67 10.14 1.50
CA LEU A 172 -22.57 10.29 2.65
C LEU A 172 -23.65 11.36 2.39
N ALA A 173 -23.26 12.51 1.83
CA ALA A 173 -24.20 13.58 1.50
C ALA A 173 -25.17 13.21 0.35
N SER A 174 -24.71 12.46 -0.65
CA SER A 174 -25.48 12.17 -1.87
C SER A 174 -26.35 10.92 -1.77
N TYR A 175 -25.86 9.89 -1.06
CA TYR A 175 -26.46 8.55 -1.00
C TYR A 175 -26.94 8.16 0.41
N GLY A 176 -26.59 8.96 1.41
CA GLY A 176 -26.95 8.73 2.81
C GLY A 176 -26.12 7.63 3.47
N LYS A 177 -26.28 7.52 4.79
CA LYS A 177 -25.55 6.57 5.64
C LYS A 177 -25.69 5.12 5.16
N LEU A 178 -24.59 4.39 5.25
CA LEU A 178 -24.50 2.95 4.99
C LEU A 178 -25.09 2.14 6.16
N LYS A 179 -25.78 1.05 5.84
CA LYS A 179 -26.03 -0.03 6.82
C LYS A 179 -24.78 -0.88 7.04
N GLU A 180 -24.82 -1.75 8.03
CA GLU A 180 -23.71 -2.62 8.41
C GLU A 180 -23.25 -3.56 7.29
N ASP A 181 -24.16 -4.01 6.44
CA ASP A 181 -23.92 -4.86 5.28
C ASP A 181 -23.78 -4.08 3.96
N GLU A 182 -23.76 -2.74 4.00
CA GLU A 182 -23.66 -1.88 2.82
C GLU A 182 -22.25 -1.27 2.66
N MET A 183 -21.84 -1.07 1.41
CA MET A 183 -20.67 -0.28 1.00
C MET A 183 -21.01 0.68 -0.15
N TYR A 184 -20.17 1.70 -0.34
CA TYR A 184 -20.14 2.50 -1.56
C TYR A 184 -19.26 1.80 -2.60
N ALA A 185 -19.83 1.48 -3.75
CA ALA A 185 -19.12 0.83 -4.85
C ALA A 185 -19.37 1.56 -6.17
N PHE A 186 -18.39 1.52 -7.08
CA PHE A 186 -18.59 2.01 -8.44
C PHE A 186 -19.37 0.99 -9.27
N VAL A 187 -20.31 1.50 -10.07
CA VAL A 187 -21.11 0.70 -11.00
C VAL A 187 -20.97 1.31 -12.41
N PRO A 188 -20.23 0.66 -13.33
CA PRO A 188 -19.53 -0.62 -13.17
C PRO A 188 -18.32 -0.53 -12.23
N ALA A 189 -17.87 -1.68 -11.71
CA ALA A 189 -16.68 -1.78 -10.85
C ALA A 189 -15.43 -1.28 -11.58
N ILE A 190 -14.45 -0.72 -10.83
CA ILE A 190 -13.22 -0.14 -11.41
C ILE A 190 -12.44 -1.20 -12.19
N ALA A 191 -12.31 -2.40 -11.62
CA ALA A 191 -11.68 -3.55 -12.28
C ALA A 191 -12.29 -3.90 -13.65
N LEU A 192 -13.52 -3.46 -13.94
CA LEU A 192 -14.22 -3.66 -15.21
C LEU A 192 -14.22 -2.41 -16.10
N GLY A 193 -13.33 -1.44 -15.83
CA GLY A 193 -13.24 -0.17 -16.54
C GLY A 193 -14.21 0.90 -16.04
N GLY A 194 -14.76 0.73 -14.83
CA GLY A 194 -15.56 1.73 -14.16
C GLY A 194 -14.79 3.02 -13.90
N LYS A 195 -15.43 4.17 -14.15
CA LYS A 195 -14.83 5.46 -13.81
C LYS A 195 -15.09 5.77 -12.35
N GLN A 196 -14.02 6.08 -11.63
CA GLN A 196 -14.00 6.45 -10.22
C GLN A 196 -14.55 7.87 -10.01
N LEU A 197 -15.85 8.04 -10.25
CA LEU A 197 -16.58 9.31 -10.20
C LEU A 197 -17.75 9.18 -9.22
N LEU A 198 -18.05 10.25 -8.48
CA LEU A 198 -19.16 10.27 -7.51
C LEU A 198 -20.48 9.78 -8.13
N GLN A 199 -20.84 10.26 -9.32
CA GLN A 199 -22.09 9.89 -10.00
C GLN A 199 -22.22 8.40 -10.35
N ASN A 200 -21.11 7.66 -10.36
CA ASN A 200 -21.08 6.23 -10.64
C ASN A 200 -21.11 5.39 -9.35
N VAL A 201 -21.18 6.01 -8.18
CA VAL A 201 -21.25 5.31 -6.89
C VAL A 201 -22.69 4.87 -6.62
N GLN A 202 -22.84 3.67 -6.08
CA GLN A 202 -24.08 3.14 -5.53
C GLN A 202 -23.83 2.53 -4.14
N LYS A 203 -24.89 2.48 -3.33
CA LYS A 203 -24.91 1.64 -2.13
C LYS A 203 -25.25 0.21 -2.54
N VAL A 204 -24.37 -0.73 -2.21
CA VAL A 204 -24.53 -2.16 -2.54
C VAL A 204 -24.26 -2.99 -1.29
N ASN A 205 -24.75 -4.23 -1.27
CA ASN A 205 -24.37 -5.17 -0.22
C ASN A 205 -22.90 -5.58 -0.42
N ILE A 206 -22.09 -5.49 0.63
CA ILE A 206 -20.64 -5.75 0.58
C ILE A 206 -20.31 -7.19 0.19
N PHE A 207 -21.03 -8.16 0.75
CA PHE A 207 -20.78 -9.59 0.50
C PHE A 207 -21.17 -9.95 -0.93
N GLU A 208 -22.33 -9.48 -1.41
CA GLU A 208 -22.77 -9.71 -2.78
C GLU A 208 -21.84 -9.05 -3.80
N HIS A 209 -21.40 -7.81 -3.54
CA HIS A 209 -20.53 -7.07 -4.45
C HIS A 209 -19.15 -7.73 -4.56
N ILE A 210 -18.55 -8.10 -3.42
CA ILE A 210 -17.23 -8.71 -3.43
C ILE A 210 -17.28 -10.11 -4.05
N ASN A 211 -18.29 -10.93 -3.73
CA ASN A 211 -18.49 -12.24 -4.38
C ASN A 211 -18.72 -12.12 -5.90
N PHE A 212 -19.30 -11.01 -6.36
CA PHE A 212 -19.45 -10.76 -7.79
C PHE A 212 -18.10 -10.47 -8.45
N ILE A 213 -17.27 -9.58 -7.89
CA ILE A 213 -16.00 -9.22 -8.51
C ILE A 213 -14.95 -10.35 -8.40
N THR A 214 -14.94 -11.14 -7.33
CA THR A 214 -14.05 -12.31 -7.15
C THR A 214 -14.23 -13.36 -8.25
N GLN A 215 -15.43 -13.44 -8.84
CA GLN A 215 -15.74 -14.34 -9.95
C GLN A 215 -15.23 -13.83 -11.30
N LEU A 216 -14.85 -12.56 -11.42
CA LEU A 216 -14.46 -11.93 -12.68
C LEU A 216 -12.94 -11.98 -12.88
N GLU A 217 -12.18 -11.62 -11.85
CA GLU A 217 -10.71 -11.59 -11.87
C GLU A 217 -10.17 -12.03 -10.50
N PRO A 218 -8.99 -12.67 -10.43
CA PRO A 218 -8.32 -12.93 -9.17
C PRO A 218 -7.73 -11.63 -8.59
N PHE A 219 -7.61 -11.56 -7.27
CA PHE A 219 -6.91 -10.45 -6.61
C PHE A 219 -5.41 -10.49 -6.93
N GLU A 220 -4.85 -9.35 -7.30
CA GLU A 220 -3.41 -9.19 -7.48
C GLU A 220 -2.70 -9.08 -6.13
N ILE A 221 -1.62 -9.84 -5.94
CA ILE A 221 -0.80 -9.77 -4.73
C ILE A 221 0.31 -8.76 -4.92
N MET A 222 0.28 -7.71 -4.10
CA MET A 222 1.27 -6.64 -4.13
C MET A 222 2.55 -7.02 -3.41
N MET A 223 3.65 -6.34 -3.75
CA MET A 223 4.96 -6.56 -3.14
C MET A 223 4.96 -6.16 -1.66
N ASP A 224 5.38 -7.08 -0.78
CA ASP A 224 5.72 -6.74 0.60
C ASP A 224 7.10 -6.07 0.64
N ILE A 225 7.12 -4.74 0.52
CA ILE A 225 8.35 -3.97 0.49
C ILE A 225 9.19 -4.16 1.76
N ASN A 226 8.56 -4.30 2.92
CA ASN A 226 9.27 -4.47 4.20
C ASN A 226 10.01 -5.81 4.19
N ARG A 227 9.33 -6.88 3.77
CA ARG A 227 9.95 -8.20 3.65
C ARG A 227 11.07 -8.23 2.62
N VAL A 228 10.94 -7.51 1.50
CA VAL A 228 12.01 -7.38 0.51
C VAL A 228 13.22 -6.69 1.12
N VAL A 229 13.03 -5.57 1.82
CA VAL A 229 14.09 -4.83 2.51
C VAL A 229 14.80 -5.71 3.55
N ASP A 230 14.04 -6.44 4.36
CA ASP A 230 14.57 -7.37 5.37
C ASP A 230 15.41 -8.49 4.72
N ASN A 231 14.92 -9.10 3.63
CA ASN A 231 15.62 -10.16 2.91
C ASN A 231 16.92 -9.67 2.25
N LEU A 232 16.96 -8.41 1.81
CA LEU A 232 18.15 -7.78 1.25
C LEU A 232 19.14 -7.34 2.34
N GLY A 233 18.76 -7.41 3.62
CA GLY A 233 19.60 -6.98 4.74
C GLY A 233 19.86 -5.47 4.74
N ILE A 234 18.98 -4.68 4.12
CA ILE A 234 19.14 -3.23 4.04
C ILE A 234 18.83 -2.63 5.41
N THR A 235 19.85 -2.14 6.10
CA THR A 235 19.71 -1.37 7.35
C THR A 235 19.75 0.14 7.07
N PRO A 236 19.23 0.99 7.99
CA PRO A 236 19.39 2.45 7.91
C PRO A 236 20.86 2.87 7.73
N GLU A 237 21.79 2.19 8.41
CA GLU A 237 23.23 2.44 8.29
C GLU A 237 23.75 2.07 6.92
N SER A 238 23.32 0.93 6.35
CA SER A 238 23.72 0.51 5.01
C SER A 238 23.15 1.45 3.93
N ALA A 239 21.92 1.92 4.10
CA ALA A 239 21.29 2.89 3.21
C ALA A 239 21.97 4.26 3.33
N ALA A 240 22.26 4.72 4.54
CA ALA A 240 22.99 5.96 4.79
C ALA A 240 24.42 5.88 4.24
N ALA A 241 25.12 4.74 4.39
CA ALA A 241 26.44 4.51 3.83
C ALA A 241 26.41 4.50 2.29
N PHE A 242 25.40 3.89 1.68
CA PHE A 242 25.19 3.95 0.24
C PHE A 242 24.96 5.39 -0.23
N VAL A 243 24.03 6.13 0.38
CA VAL A 243 23.78 7.54 0.04
C VAL A 243 25.03 8.40 0.25
N ALA A 244 25.78 8.19 1.34
CA ALA A 244 27.04 8.87 1.59
C ALA A 244 28.11 8.52 0.54
N SER A 245 28.14 7.28 0.04
CA SER A 245 29.04 6.87 -1.05
C SER A 245 28.70 7.53 -2.38
N GLN A 246 27.41 7.77 -2.65
CA GLN A 246 26.96 8.49 -3.85
C GLN A 246 27.23 10.00 -3.77
N ASN A 247 27.19 10.56 -2.56
CA ASN A 247 27.43 11.98 -2.30
C ASN A 247 28.90 12.31 -1.98
N SER A 248 29.77 11.30 -1.88
CA SER A 248 31.21 11.51 -1.72
C SER A 248 31.81 11.86 -3.09
N PRO A 249 32.56 12.97 -3.21
CA PRO A 249 33.27 13.25 -4.46
C PRO A 249 34.21 12.06 -4.74
N PRO A 250 34.29 11.59 -6.00
CA PRO A 250 35.11 10.43 -6.33
C PRO A 250 36.54 10.65 -5.83
N THR A 251 36.99 9.76 -4.94
CA THR A 251 38.32 9.82 -4.30
C THR A 251 39.44 9.47 -5.28
N THR A 252 39.08 8.89 -6.42
CA THR A 252 39.95 8.76 -7.57
C THR A 252 39.61 9.88 -8.55
N PRO A 253 40.58 10.73 -8.94
CA PRO A 253 40.38 11.55 -10.13
C PRO A 253 39.99 10.61 -11.28
N PRO A 254 39.03 11.00 -12.14
CA PRO A 254 38.74 10.21 -13.33
C PRO A 254 40.07 9.90 -14.03
N LYS A 255 40.32 8.64 -14.38
CA LYS A 255 41.43 8.33 -15.27
C LYS A 255 41.16 9.09 -16.56
N TYR A 256 41.91 10.16 -16.80
CA TYR A 256 41.67 11.09 -17.90
C TYR A 256 41.92 10.49 -19.31
N ASP A 257 42.33 9.21 -19.40
CA ASP A 257 42.89 8.66 -20.65
C ASP A 257 42.27 7.35 -21.16
N GLU A 258 41.18 6.84 -20.59
CA GLU A 258 40.47 5.71 -21.23
C GLU A 258 39.44 6.25 -22.23
N THR A 259 39.96 6.63 -23.40
CA THR A 259 39.15 7.01 -24.56
C THR A 259 38.33 5.80 -24.99
N CYS A 260 37.04 5.78 -24.69
CA CYS A 260 36.14 4.74 -25.18
C CYS A 260 35.88 4.99 -26.67
N ILE A 261 36.50 4.20 -27.56
CA ILE A 261 36.28 4.28 -29.00
C ILE A 261 34.93 3.63 -29.31
N ILE A 262 33.90 4.44 -29.57
CA ILE A 262 32.60 3.95 -30.04
C ILE A 262 32.71 3.75 -31.56
N GLN A 263 32.65 2.50 -32.03
CA GLN A 263 32.58 2.19 -33.46
C GLN A 263 31.15 2.40 -33.98
N GLU A 264 31.03 3.02 -35.16
CA GLU A 264 29.74 3.30 -35.80
C GLU A 264 28.93 2.01 -35.99
N GLY A 265 27.69 1.99 -35.48
CA GLY A 265 26.79 0.85 -35.60
C GLY A 265 26.95 -0.26 -34.55
N GLN A 266 27.79 -0.08 -33.52
CA GLN A 266 27.91 -1.02 -32.41
C GLN A 266 27.30 -0.45 -31.11
N PRO A 267 26.64 -1.27 -30.27
CA PRO A 267 26.19 -0.84 -28.95
C PRO A 267 27.40 -0.48 -28.09
N ALA A 268 27.32 0.65 -27.38
CA ALA A 268 28.28 0.92 -26.33
C ALA A 268 28.12 -0.14 -25.23
N THR A 269 29.22 -0.74 -24.78
CA THR A 269 29.23 -1.84 -23.80
C THR A 269 29.72 -1.39 -22.42
N VAL A 270 29.97 -0.09 -22.24
CA VAL A 270 30.56 0.48 -21.02
C VAL A 270 29.94 1.85 -20.73
N SER A 271 29.57 2.11 -19.47
CA SER A 271 29.18 3.44 -19.01
C SER A 271 30.38 4.39 -19.02
N GLY A 272 30.18 5.66 -19.38
CA GLY A 272 31.25 6.65 -19.49
C GLY A 272 30.75 8.08 -19.38
N TYR A 273 31.63 9.06 -19.58
CA TYR A 273 31.24 10.46 -19.66
C TYR A 273 32.02 11.15 -20.81
N TYR A 274 31.38 12.11 -21.45
CA TYR A 274 31.97 12.95 -22.48
C TYR A 274 32.02 14.40 -21.97
N GLN A 275 33.18 15.04 -22.02
CA GLN A 275 33.31 16.46 -21.74
C GLN A 275 33.52 17.23 -23.04
N ASP A 276 32.58 18.11 -23.36
CA ASP A 276 32.67 18.97 -24.53
C ASP A 276 33.88 19.91 -24.39
N ARG A 277 34.78 19.86 -25.37
CA ARG A 277 36.08 20.54 -25.26
C ARG A 277 35.97 22.07 -25.26
N MET A 278 34.95 22.63 -25.91
CA MET A 278 34.76 24.07 -26.09
C MET A 278 33.98 24.70 -24.93
N THR A 279 32.91 24.04 -24.48
CA THR A 279 31.99 24.54 -23.45
C THR A 279 32.30 24.01 -22.06
N LYS A 280 33.20 23.02 -21.95
CA LYS A 280 33.58 22.32 -20.72
C LYS A 280 32.44 21.57 -20.02
N LYS A 281 31.27 21.44 -20.65
CA LYS A 281 30.13 20.69 -20.09
C LYS A 281 30.38 19.20 -20.15
N VAL A 282 30.10 18.51 -19.04
CA VAL A 282 30.21 17.05 -18.92
C VAL A 282 28.83 16.42 -19.15
N ILE A 283 28.79 15.41 -20.01
CA ILE A 283 27.62 14.59 -20.33
C ILE A 283 27.92 13.18 -19.84
N TYR A 284 27.09 12.65 -18.95
CA TYR A 284 27.23 11.29 -18.43
C TYR A 284 26.41 10.33 -19.29
N LEU A 285 27.05 9.28 -19.77
CA LEU A 285 26.45 8.17 -20.50
C LEU A 285 26.39 6.97 -19.57
N ASN A 286 25.23 6.74 -18.97
CA ASN A 286 25.00 5.55 -18.16
C ASN A 286 24.26 4.52 -19.01
N ILE A 287 24.93 3.38 -19.27
CA ILE A 287 24.25 2.18 -19.75
C ILE A 287 23.98 1.36 -18.51
N GLY A 288 22.96 1.78 -17.76
CA GLY A 288 22.33 0.88 -16.82
C GLY A 288 21.49 -0.09 -17.62
N ASP A 289 21.47 -1.37 -17.21
CA ASP A 289 20.26 -2.16 -17.40
C ASP A 289 19.11 -1.26 -16.98
N VAL A 290 18.16 -1.06 -17.89
CA VAL A 290 16.95 -0.30 -17.60
C VAL A 290 16.25 -1.09 -16.51
N SER A 291 16.48 -0.70 -15.25
CA SER A 291 15.80 -1.28 -14.11
C SER A 291 14.30 -1.23 -14.41
N PRO A 292 13.53 -2.32 -14.20
CA PRO A 292 12.13 -2.44 -14.65
C PRO A 292 11.16 -1.48 -13.94
N ILE A 293 11.67 -0.52 -13.18
CA ILE A 293 10.94 0.38 -12.28
C ILE A 293 10.28 1.56 -13.05
N TYR A 294 10.65 1.82 -14.31
CA TYR A 294 9.99 2.85 -15.11
C TYR A 294 9.47 2.30 -16.46
N PRO A 295 8.19 2.54 -16.80
CA PRO A 295 7.64 2.07 -18.05
C PRO A 295 8.31 2.75 -19.24
N THR A 296 8.64 1.97 -20.27
CA THR A 296 9.10 2.48 -21.56
C THR A 296 7.97 3.32 -22.19
N PRO A 297 8.19 4.58 -22.58
CA PRO A 297 7.16 5.40 -23.20
C PRO A 297 6.60 4.74 -24.47
N SER A 298 5.27 4.68 -24.58
CA SER A 298 4.52 3.89 -25.57
C SER A 298 4.73 4.26 -27.05
N HIS A 299 5.40 5.38 -27.33
CA HIS A 299 5.72 5.83 -28.69
C HIS A 299 7.05 5.26 -29.23
N LEU A 300 7.79 4.50 -28.43
CA LEU A 300 9.06 3.88 -28.86
C LEU A 300 8.83 2.40 -29.20
N SER A 301 8.85 2.06 -30.49
CA SER A 301 8.78 0.67 -30.94
C SER A 301 10.10 -0.06 -30.63
N LYS A 302 10.01 -1.32 -30.17
CA LYS A 302 11.13 -2.16 -29.68
C LYS A 302 12.28 -2.37 -30.67
N SER A 303 12.17 -1.98 -31.94
CA SER A 303 13.17 -2.29 -32.97
C SER A 303 13.95 -1.10 -33.52
N GLN A 304 13.60 0.15 -33.22
CA GLN A 304 14.30 1.30 -33.81
C GLN A 304 14.23 2.52 -32.90
N ALA A 305 15.32 2.80 -32.19
CA ALA A 305 15.90 4.14 -31.98
C ALA A 305 16.93 4.05 -30.84
N TYR A 306 18.20 4.22 -31.16
CA TYR A 306 19.20 4.55 -30.14
C TYR A 306 18.95 5.99 -29.70
N VAL A 307 18.26 6.12 -28.58
CA VAL A 307 17.92 7.42 -28.02
C VAL A 307 18.91 7.73 -26.90
N TRP A 308 19.57 8.88 -27.02
CA TRP A 308 20.57 9.34 -26.05
C TRP A 308 19.88 10.22 -25.01
N TYR A 309 20.11 9.92 -23.73
CA TYR A 309 19.46 10.63 -22.62
C TYR A 309 20.49 11.30 -21.70
N LYS A 310 20.09 12.39 -21.07
CA LYS A 310 20.81 13.03 -19.97
C LYS A 310 19.95 12.98 -18.71
N LEU A 311 20.53 12.54 -17.60
CA LEU A 311 19.90 12.73 -16.28
C LEU A 311 20.07 14.18 -15.84
N THR A 312 18.98 14.79 -15.39
CA THR A 312 18.96 16.12 -14.79
C THR A 312 18.29 16.06 -13.42
N GLU A 313 18.42 17.12 -12.63
CA GLU A 313 17.79 17.27 -11.30
C GLU A 313 16.25 17.17 -11.36
N HIS A 314 15.66 17.23 -12.56
CA HIS A 314 14.22 17.13 -12.81
C HIS A 314 13.81 15.89 -13.63
N GLY A 315 14.71 14.90 -13.80
CA GLY A 315 14.43 13.64 -14.49
C GLY A 315 15.21 13.41 -15.79
N ILE A 316 14.80 12.41 -16.58
CA ILE A 316 15.45 11.98 -17.83
C ILE A 316 15.03 12.89 -18.99
N SER A 317 15.99 13.51 -19.66
CA SER A 317 15.75 14.36 -20.85
C SER A 317 16.47 13.82 -22.08
N LEU A 318 15.84 13.94 -23.25
CA LEU A 318 16.44 13.63 -24.55
C LEU A 318 17.61 14.57 -24.85
N ILE A 319 18.74 14.04 -25.35
CA ILE A 319 19.86 14.86 -25.82
C ILE A 319 19.49 15.45 -27.19
N PRO A 320 19.48 16.80 -27.35
CA PRO A 320 19.18 17.44 -28.64
C PRO A 320 20.16 17.03 -29.74
N GLU A 321 19.68 16.87 -30.98
CA GLU A 321 20.49 16.44 -32.14
C GLU A 321 21.71 17.33 -32.42
N GLU A 322 21.63 18.62 -32.09
CA GLU A 322 22.72 19.59 -32.25
C GLU A 322 23.94 19.26 -31.37
N ILE A 323 23.72 18.63 -30.20
CA ILE A 323 24.80 18.17 -29.31
C ILE A 323 25.42 16.88 -29.85
N LEU A 324 24.60 15.99 -30.42
CA LEU A 324 25.05 14.76 -31.08
C LEU A 324 25.89 15.06 -32.33
N ALA A 325 25.59 16.13 -33.06
CA ALA A 325 26.35 16.54 -34.24
C ALA A 325 27.79 17.00 -33.89
N ASN A 326 28.00 17.59 -32.71
CA ASN A 326 29.33 18.00 -32.24
C ASN A 326 30.16 16.83 -31.68
N ALA A 327 29.52 15.76 -31.20
CA ALA A 327 30.21 14.55 -30.76
C ALA A 327 30.70 13.66 -31.94
N LYS A 328 30.24 13.91 -33.17
CA LYS A 328 30.63 13.19 -34.41
C LYS A 328 31.97 13.67 -35.03
N LYS A 329 32.69 14.63 -34.41
CA LYS A 329 34.00 15.12 -34.86
C LYS A 329 35.08 14.88 -33.81
#